data_AF-A0A5C7JYG2-F1
#
_entry.id   AF-A0A5C7JYG2-F1
#
_cell.length_a   1.000
_cell.length_b   1.000
_cell.length_c   1.000
_cell.angle_alpha   90.00
_cell.angle_beta   90.00
_cell.angle_gamma   90.00
#
_symmetry.space_group_name_H-M   'P 1'
#
loop_
_entity.id
_entity.type
_entity.pdbx_description
1 polymer ?
#
loop_
_entity_poly.entity_id
_entity_poly.type
_entity_poly.pdbx_seq_one_letter_code
_entity_poly.pdbx_strand_id
1 'polypeptide(L)'
;MKFYEVKLTLSQNDTVIHLQHIEEGLPFMLVEYDSKKPFYEKVGINVTSLDSIDITNKKIFRYPKLTLPRNKVDLLKEKYGLKVVREQKDCDYKVISETFVESLFSAKYRDVVKAGQLTAYLSKHSSHVTYATLAELSKLDPNDYVTLNSSFGWSYNKTKAREIADDIPHESTGSKWTIMDVNLFKDLVNSNNLILDVELSSKCNEDSVTLTENDYESVLSMIQSQDPVNHAMALELMANCNQEESFDIIALLFYNYYNILRYATNWNTVNVKALRKRFTNFSNPSNVGWSNVRFYNEFLYALAKENKLTEFAFKTMSKQMMEETMNKLGFGPGSVFDFNIADIKLKPEFLAKMKRRYDAQSFGNEVLELFDTEEQTTLF
;
A
#
# COMPACT_ATOMS: atom_id res chain seq x y z
N MET A 1 22.31 7.77 -23.11
CA MET A 1 20.98 8.33 -22.81
C MET A 1 21.10 9.19 -21.56
N LYS A 2 20.97 10.49 -21.75
CA LYS A 2 21.00 11.53 -20.72
C LYS A 2 19.60 12.09 -20.48
N PHE A 3 19.50 12.87 -19.41
CA PHE A 3 18.28 13.50 -18.97
C PHE A 3 18.53 14.99 -18.83
N TYR A 4 17.62 15.82 -19.34
CA TYR A 4 17.74 17.27 -19.27
C TYR A 4 16.49 17.89 -18.64
N GLU A 5 16.68 18.89 -17.79
CA GLU A 5 15.59 19.79 -17.39
C GLU A 5 15.62 21.02 -18.31
N VAL A 6 14.54 21.19 -19.07
CA VAL A 6 14.38 22.32 -19.99
C VAL A 6 13.28 23.21 -19.47
N LYS A 7 13.63 24.47 -19.21
CA LYS A 7 12.67 25.48 -18.81
C LYS A 7 12.37 26.39 -20.00
N LEU A 8 11.14 26.27 -20.49
CA LEU A 8 10.58 27.17 -21.49
C LEU A 8 9.75 28.25 -20.79
N THR A 9 9.90 29.49 -21.20
CA THR A 9 9.07 30.61 -20.76
C THR A 9 8.39 31.26 -21.95
N LEU A 10 7.18 31.78 -21.72
CA LEU A 10 6.50 32.60 -22.71
C LEU A 10 6.91 34.07 -22.53
N SER A 11 7.07 34.77 -23.65
CA SER A 11 7.24 36.23 -23.70
C SER A 11 6.24 36.83 -24.70
N GLN A 12 6.13 38.17 -24.71
CA GLN A 12 5.26 38.94 -25.61
C GLN A 12 3.80 38.46 -25.61
N ASN A 13 3.04 38.82 -24.58
CA ASN A 13 1.62 38.48 -24.44
C ASN A 13 1.34 36.97 -24.60
N ASP A 14 2.20 36.12 -24.02
CA ASP A 14 2.09 34.65 -24.07
C ASP A 14 2.25 34.00 -25.46
N THR A 15 2.87 34.68 -26.43
CA THR A 15 2.90 34.18 -27.82
C THR A 15 4.22 33.58 -28.29
N VAL A 16 5.35 33.95 -27.67
CA VAL A 16 6.70 33.53 -28.09
C VAL A 16 7.38 32.69 -27.02
N ILE A 17 7.90 31.52 -27.41
CA ILE A 17 8.64 30.60 -26.55
C ILE A 17 10.12 30.96 -26.55
N HIS A 18 10.68 31.08 -25.35
CA HIS A 18 12.10 31.22 -25.11
C HIS A 18 12.61 30.10 -24.20
N LEU A 19 13.77 29.54 -24.55
CA LEU A 19 14.56 28.74 -23.63
C LEU A 19 15.12 29.66 -22.54
N GLN A 20 14.66 29.47 -21.31
CA GLN A 20 15.25 30.14 -20.15
C GLN A 20 16.49 29.41 -19.68
N HIS A 21 16.46 28.07 -19.71
CA HIS A 21 17.51 27.25 -19.15
C HIS A 21 17.48 25.81 -19.69
N ILE A 22 18.67 25.23 -19.85
CA ILE A 22 18.86 23.79 -20.04
C ILE A 22 20.00 23.31 -19.13
N GLU A 23 19.73 22.27 -18.33
CA GLU A 23 20.75 21.59 -17.54
C GLU A 23 20.62 20.08 -17.65
N GLU A 24 21.74 19.39 -17.50
CA GLU A 24 21.73 17.93 -17.30
C GLU A 24 21.07 17.64 -15.95
N GLY A 25 19.92 16.97 -16.01
CA GLY A 25 19.13 16.60 -14.85
C GLY A 25 19.59 15.28 -14.23
N LEU A 26 19.15 15.04 -13.00
CA LEU A 26 19.35 13.74 -12.35
C LEU A 26 18.61 12.61 -13.11
N PRO A 27 19.16 11.39 -13.09
CA PRO A 27 18.47 10.21 -13.61
C PRO A 27 17.08 10.06 -13.00
N PHE A 28 16.14 9.58 -13.79
CA PHE A 28 14.78 9.32 -13.33
C PHE A 28 14.24 8.02 -13.87
N MET A 29 13.14 7.58 -13.26
CA MET A 29 12.36 6.46 -13.77
C MET A 29 10.93 6.89 -14.04
N LEU A 30 10.38 6.31 -15.09
CA LEU A 30 8.96 6.33 -15.37
C LEU A 30 8.38 5.13 -14.63
N VAL A 31 7.69 5.40 -13.54
CA VAL A 31 7.04 4.37 -12.74
C VAL A 31 5.56 4.43 -13.05
N GLU A 32 5.02 3.36 -13.63
CA GLU A 32 3.59 3.27 -13.88
C GLU A 32 2.80 3.35 -12.56
N TYR A 33 1.66 4.03 -12.61
CA TYR A 33 0.73 4.07 -11.50
C TYR A 33 -0.02 2.72 -11.41
N ASP A 34 0.63 1.71 -10.84
CA ASP A 34 -0.01 0.45 -10.48
C ASP A 34 -0.18 0.38 -8.95
N SER A 35 -1.39 0.59 -8.43
CA SER A 35 -1.64 0.50 -6.99
C SER A 35 -1.48 -0.92 -6.42
N LYS A 36 -1.31 -1.95 -7.26
CA LYS A 36 -1.27 -3.35 -6.83
C LYS A 36 0.11 -3.83 -6.41
N LYS A 37 1.18 -3.16 -6.82
CA LYS A 37 2.57 -3.54 -6.49
C LYS A 37 3.19 -2.58 -5.48
N PRO A 38 4.00 -3.08 -4.53
CA PRO A 38 4.76 -2.21 -3.64
C PRO A 38 5.82 -1.45 -4.42
N PHE A 39 6.22 -0.27 -3.91
CA PHE A 39 7.05 0.65 -4.67
C PHE A 39 8.44 0.08 -5.01
N TYR A 40 9.03 -0.71 -4.11
CA TYR A 40 10.36 -1.30 -4.32
C TYR A 40 10.40 -2.25 -5.54
N GLU A 41 9.34 -3.02 -5.81
CA GLU A 41 9.26 -3.89 -6.99
C GLU A 41 9.15 -3.08 -8.28
N LYS A 42 8.38 -1.99 -8.26
CA LYS A 42 8.21 -1.12 -9.43
C LYS A 42 9.51 -0.48 -9.87
N VAL A 43 10.40 -0.24 -8.92
CA VAL A 43 11.73 0.34 -9.17
C VAL A 43 12.81 -0.74 -9.38
N GLY A 44 12.43 -2.02 -9.48
CA GLY A 44 13.35 -3.12 -9.79
C GLY A 44 14.26 -3.53 -8.64
N ILE A 45 13.94 -3.18 -7.40
CA ILE A 45 14.67 -3.67 -6.22
C ILE A 45 14.12 -5.04 -5.87
N ASN A 46 15.01 -6.04 -5.87
CA ASN A 46 14.67 -7.40 -5.46
C ASN A 46 14.84 -7.54 -3.95
N VAL A 47 13.84 -8.14 -3.30
CA VAL A 47 13.90 -8.48 -1.87
C VAL A 47 13.82 -9.99 -1.72
N THR A 48 14.56 -10.50 -0.75
CA THR A 48 14.57 -11.90 -0.37
C THR A 48 13.47 -12.14 0.65
N SER A 49 12.56 -13.06 0.35
CA SER A 49 11.50 -13.46 1.27
C SER A 49 12.11 -14.16 2.48
N LEU A 50 11.71 -13.73 3.68
CA LEU A 50 12.21 -14.26 4.94
C LEU A 50 11.94 -15.76 5.13
N ASP A 51 10.86 -16.30 4.54
CA ASP A 51 10.54 -17.73 4.62
C ASP A 51 11.45 -18.61 3.76
N SER A 52 12.21 -18.00 2.84
CA SER A 52 13.17 -18.71 1.98
C SER A 52 14.58 -18.78 2.55
N ILE A 53 14.82 -18.20 3.73
CA ILE A 53 16.16 -18.06 4.32
C ILE A 53 16.19 -18.38 5.81
N ASP A 54 17.34 -18.88 6.28
CA ASP A 54 17.63 -18.98 7.70
C ASP A 54 18.37 -17.73 8.18
N ILE A 55 17.76 -17.04 9.15
CA ILE A 55 18.30 -15.84 9.78
C ILE A 55 19.06 -16.15 11.08
N THR A 56 19.10 -17.39 11.53
CA THR A 56 19.71 -17.75 12.82
C THR A 56 21.21 -17.46 12.84
N ASN A 57 21.67 -16.78 13.89
CA ASN A 57 23.05 -16.34 14.11
C ASN A 57 23.63 -15.42 13.00
N LYS A 58 22.76 -14.72 12.25
CA LYS A 58 23.16 -13.82 11.17
C LYS A 58 23.36 -12.38 11.62
N LYS A 59 24.18 -11.65 10.86
CA LYS A 59 24.42 -10.22 11.02
C LYS A 59 23.49 -9.42 10.12
N ILE A 60 22.79 -8.45 10.68
CA ILE A 60 21.91 -7.56 9.92
C ILE A 60 22.41 -6.12 9.95
N PHE A 61 22.39 -5.46 8.80
CA PHE A 61 22.51 -4.00 8.70
C PHE A 61 21.12 -3.39 8.56
N ARG A 62 20.87 -2.25 9.20
CA ARG A 62 19.57 -1.58 9.19
C ARG A 62 19.68 -0.24 8.48
N TYR A 63 18.99 -0.07 7.37
CA TYR A 63 18.84 1.25 6.76
C TYR A 63 17.97 2.18 7.63
N PRO A 64 18.00 3.50 7.40
CA PRO A 64 17.08 4.43 8.04
C PRO A 64 15.61 4.18 7.68
N LYS A 65 14.68 4.86 8.37
CA LYS A 65 13.23 4.88 8.04
C LYS A 65 12.53 3.53 8.09
N LEU A 66 13.01 2.61 8.93
CA LEU A 66 12.32 1.34 9.19
C LEU A 66 11.09 1.57 10.06
N THR A 67 10.03 0.84 9.74
CA THR A 67 8.85 0.61 10.57
C THR A 67 9.10 -0.43 11.66
N LEU A 68 10.12 -1.29 11.51
CA LEU A 68 10.52 -2.25 12.55
C LEU A 68 11.02 -1.53 13.84
N PRO A 69 10.28 -1.63 14.96
CA PRO A 69 10.63 -1.03 16.24
C PRO A 69 11.95 -1.55 16.82
N ARG A 70 12.68 -0.73 17.59
CA ARG A 70 13.95 -1.14 18.21
C ARG A 70 13.80 -2.27 19.23
N ASN A 71 12.80 -2.21 20.09
CA ASN A 71 12.48 -3.25 21.07
C ASN A 71 12.17 -4.61 20.39
N LYS A 72 11.48 -4.59 19.24
CA LYS A 72 11.22 -5.81 18.47
C LYS A 72 12.50 -6.41 17.86
N VAL A 73 13.49 -5.59 17.54
CA VAL A 73 14.81 -6.09 17.12
C VAL A 73 15.51 -6.81 18.26
N ASP A 74 15.36 -6.38 19.51
CA ASP A 74 15.97 -7.07 20.65
C ASP A 74 15.36 -8.48 20.84
N LEU A 75 14.05 -8.64 20.65
CA LEU A 75 13.41 -9.97 20.60
C LEU A 75 14.01 -10.87 19.50
N LEU A 76 14.27 -10.32 18.32
CA LEU A 76 14.90 -11.09 17.24
C LEU A 76 16.36 -11.48 17.57
N LYS A 77 17.10 -10.65 18.30
CA LYS A 77 18.45 -10.99 18.76
C LYS A 77 18.42 -12.15 19.74
N GLU A 78 17.47 -12.13 20.68
CA GLU A 78 17.32 -13.19 21.68
C GLU A 78 16.87 -14.51 21.04
N LYS A 79 15.83 -14.46 20.20
CA LYS A 79 15.24 -15.65 19.59
C LYS A 79 16.14 -16.29 18.52
N TYR A 80 16.72 -15.49 17.65
CA TYR A 80 17.45 -15.97 16.47
C TYR A 80 18.96 -15.75 16.57
N GLY A 81 19.50 -15.23 17.68
CA GLY A 81 20.93 -14.93 17.80
C GLY A 81 21.40 -13.84 16.83
N LEU A 82 20.51 -12.97 16.35
CA LEU A 82 20.87 -11.92 15.39
C LEU A 82 21.88 -10.93 15.97
N LYS A 83 22.78 -10.44 15.12
CA LYS A 83 23.71 -9.36 15.47
C LYS A 83 23.50 -8.14 14.57
N VAL A 84 23.17 -6.99 15.16
CA VAL A 84 23.08 -5.74 14.39
C VAL A 84 24.48 -5.17 14.19
N VAL A 85 24.88 -4.95 12.94
CA VAL A 85 26.18 -4.34 12.58
C VAL A 85 26.00 -2.90 12.09
N ARG A 86 27.08 -2.12 12.20
CA ARG A 86 27.09 -0.70 11.78
C ARG A 86 27.47 -0.49 10.32
N GLU A 87 28.18 -1.45 9.73
CA GLU A 87 28.70 -1.35 8.38
C GLU A 87 27.98 -2.33 7.46
N GLN A 88 27.58 -1.86 6.27
CA GLN A 88 26.86 -2.69 5.29
C GLN A 88 27.67 -3.88 4.81
N LYS A 89 28.99 -3.72 4.70
CA LYS A 89 29.91 -4.78 4.25
C LYS A 89 30.05 -5.95 5.23
N ASP A 90 29.71 -5.73 6.50
CA ASP A 90 29.91 -6.72 7.57
C ASP A 90 28.63 -7.52 7.86
N CYS A 91 27.55 -7.28 7.10
CA CYS A 91 26.25 -7.92 7.31
C CYS A 91 26.03 -9.10 6.36
N ASP A 92 25.27 -10.08 6.82
CA ASP A 92 24.71 -11.14 5.99
C ASP A 92 23.47 -10.63 5.24
N TYR A 93 22.63 -9.81 5.89
CA TYR A 93 21.42 -9.23 5.31
C TYR A 93 21.27 -7.73 5.58
N LYS A 94 20.66 -7.03 4.63
CA LYS A 94 20.35 -5.60 4.69
C LYS A 94 18.84 -5.41 4.85
N VAL A 95 18.43 -4.80 5.95
CA VAL A 95 17.01 -4.54 6.25
C VAL A 95 16.61 -3.18 5.69
N ILE A 96 15.62 -3.18 4.80
CA ILE A 96 15.03 -1.98 4.19
C ILE A 96 13.54 -1.88 4.48
N SER A 97 12.98 -0.69 4.29
CA SER A 97 11.53 -0.47 4.27
C SER A 97 11.14 0.21 2.96
N GLU A 98 9.88 0.11 2.59
CA GLU A 98 9.34 0.83 1.44
C GLU A 98 9.51 2.35 1.59
N THR A 99 9.29 2.90 2.77
CA THR A 99 9.47 4.33 3.05
C THR A 99 10.92 4.78 2.88
N PHE A 100 11.88 3.90 3.19
CA PHE A 100 13.28 4.17 2.89
C PHE A 100 13.51 4.24 1.39
N VAL A 101 13.04 3.23 0.63
CA VAL A 101 13.16 3.17 -0.82
C VAL A 101 12.52 4.39 -1.48
N GLU A 102 11.27 4.71 -1.15
CA GLU A 102 10.56 5.89 -1.65
C GLU A 102 11.36 7.18 -1.44
N SER A 103 12.07 7.28 -0.32
CA SER A 103 12.84 8.47 -0.01
C SER A 103 14.13 8.63 -0.81
N LEU A 104 14.54 7.61 -1.57
CA LEU A 104 15.59 7.73 -2.57
C LEU A 104 15.08 8.46 -3.82
N PHE A 105 13.79 8.78 -3.90
CA PHE A 105 13.17 9.41 -5.05
C PHE A 105 12.48 10.72 -4.71
N SER A 106 12.41 11.59 -5.70
CA SER A 106 11.58 12.79 -5.68
C SER A 106 10.54 12.69 -6.79
N ALA A 107 9.27 12.56 -6.41
CA ALA A 107 8.15 12.61 -7.34
C ALA A 107 7.86 14.07 -7.72
N LYS A 108 7.94 14.38 -9.02
CA LYS A 108 7.49 15.65 -9.57
C LYS A 108 6.54 15.38 -10.74
N TYR A 109 5.43 16.11 -10.78
CA TYR A 109 4.52 16.05 -11.92
C TYR A 109 5.14 16.85 -13.07
N ARG A 110 5.66 16.16 -14.08
CA ARG A 110 6.41 16.72 -15.20
C ARG A 110 6.13 15.89 -16.44
N ASP A 111 5.89 16.56 -17.56
CA ASP A 111 5.82 15.87 -18.84
C ASP A 111 7.23 15.50 -19.29
N VAL A 112 7.38 14.26 -19.74
CA VAL A 112 8.64 13.72 -20.25
C VAL A 112 8.48 13.45 -21.74
N VAL A 113 9.36 14.05 -22.53
CA VAL A 113 9.40 13.91 -23.99
C VAL A 113 10.81 13.56 -24.45
N LYS A 114 10.95 12.99 -25.65
CA LYS A 114 12.27 12.89 -26.29
C LYS A 114 12.71 14.27 -26.78
N ALA A 115 14.01 14.55 -26.69
CA ALA A 115 14.60 15.77 -27.21
C ALA A 115 14.29 15.94 -28.71
N GLY A 116 14.35 14.85 -29.49
CA GLY A 116 14.01 14.87 -30.91
C GLY A 116 12.55 15.25 -31.19
N GLN A 117 11.60 14.75 -30.39
CA GLN A 117 10.17 15.09 -30.49
C GLN A 117 9.94 16.57 -30.19
N LEU A 118 10.55 17.08 -29.12
CA LEU A 118 10.47 18.49 -28.74
C LEU A 118 11.04 19.40 -29.83
N THR A 119 12.26 19.12 -30.30
CA THR A 119 12.94 19.92 -31.33
C THR A 119 12.15 19.91 -32.65
N ALA A 120 11.65 18.75 -33.07
CA ALA A 120 10.82 18.64 -34.28
C ALA A 120 9.52 19.44 -34.16
N TYR A 121 8.86 19.40 -33.00
CA TYR A 121 7.63 20.14 -32.75
C TYR A 121 7.84 21.66 -32.79
N LEU A 122 8.86 22.15 -32.07
CA LEU A 122 9.17 23.57 -32.01
C LEU A 122 9.64 24.13 -33.37
N SER A 123 10.32 23.30 -34.17
CA SER A 123 10.76 23.68 -35.52
C SER A 123 9.58 23.90 -36.48
N LYS A 124 8.50 23.12 -36.35
CA LYS A 124 7.25 23.32 -37.12
C LYS A 124 6.50 24.59 -36.72
N HIS A 125 6.75 25.09 -35.51
CA HIS A 125 6.13 26.30 -34.96
C HIS A 125 7.14 27.44 -34.83
N SER A 126 8.14 27.51 -35.72
CA SER A 126 9.25 28.47 -35.64
C SER A 126 8.81 29.93 -35.62
N SER A 127 7.60 30.26 -36.10
CA SER A 127 7.00 31.60 -35.97
C SER A 127 6.78 32.05 -34.52
N HIS A 128 6.75 31.11 -33.58
CA HIS A 128 6.53 31.32 -32.15
C HIS A 128 7.73 30.92 -31.31
N VAL A 129 8.89 30.61 -31.91
CA VAL A 129 10.09 30.12 -31.20
C VAL A 129 11.29 30.91 -31.66
N THR A 130 12.13 31.34 -30.72
CA THR A 130 13.38 32.01 -31.09
C THR A 130 14.37 31.06 -31.74
N TYR A 131 15.11 31.56 -32.74
CA TYR A 131 16.19 30.82 -33.39
C TYR A 131 17.21 30.27 -32.38
N ALA A 132 17.57 31.07 -31.35
CA ALA A 132 18.46 30.65 -30.28
C ALA A 132 17.93 29.43 -29.52
N THR A 133 16.62 29.36 -29.26
CA THR A 133 16.00 28.20 -28.59
C THR A 133 16.13 26.94 -29.44
N LEU A 134 15.85 27.02 -30.74
CA LEU A 134 15.99 25.88 -31.65
C LEU A 134 17.46 25.43 -31.78
N ALA A 135 18.38 26.39 -31.88
CA ALA A 135 19.81 26.11 -31.97
C ALA A 135 20.33 25.37 -30.72
N GLU A 136 19.95 25.78 -29.51
CA GLU A 136 20.36 25.07 -28.29
C GLU A 136 19.75 23.67 -28.18
N LEU A 137 18.45 23.51 -28.45
CA LEU A 137 17.79 22.21 -28.38
C LEU A 137 18.31 21.21 -29.42
N SER A 138 18.76 21.70 -30.58
CA SER A 138 19.36 20.87 -31.63
C SER A 138 20.70 20.23 -31.24
N LYS A 139 21.34 20.71 -30.15
CA LYS A 139 22.60 20.14 -29.64
C LYS A 139 22.39 18.86 -28.82
N LEU A 140 21.15 18.55 -28.43
CA LEU A 140 20.82 17.37 -27.64
C LEU A 140 20.74 16.13 -28.54
N ASP A 141 21.10 14.96 -28.00
CA ASP A 141 20.83 13.71 -28.69
C ASP A 141 19.31 13.52 -28.81
N PRO A 142 18.76 13.26 -30.02
CA PRO A 142 17.32 13.09 -30.22
C PRO A 142 16.67 12.04 -29.32
N ASN A 143 17.43 11.05 -28.85
CA ASN A 143 16.97 9.97 -27.99
C ASN A 143 17.05 10.29 -26.48
N ASP A 144 17.67 11.41 -26.10
CA ASP A 144 17.70 11.86 -24.72
C ASP A 144 16.31 12.34 -24.29
N TYR A 145 16.06 12.31 -22.98
CA TYR A 145 14.78 12.75 -22.43
C TYR A 145 14.88 14.16 -21.88
N VAL A 146 13.81 14.91 -22.10
CA VAL A 146 13.64 16.28 -21.64
C VAL A 146 12.40 16.35 -20.77
N THR A 147 12.50 16.96 -19.60
CA THR A 147 11.32 17.36 -18.83
C THR A 147 10.89 18.76 -19.16
N LEU A 148 9.60 18.92 -19.46
CA LEU A 148 8.97 20.21 -19.66
C LEU A 148 8.39 20.73 -18.34
N ASN A 149 8.80 21.93 -17.96
CA ASN A 149 8.25 22.64 -16.81
C ASN A 149 7.10 23.55 -17.28
N SER A 150 5.94 22.97 -17.60
CA SER A 150 4.68 23.72 -17.71
C SER A 150 4.06 23.82 -16.34
N SER A 151 3.76 25.02 -15.85
CA SER A 151 3.11 25.20 -14.54
C SER A 151 1.73 24.53 -14.54
N PHE A 152 1.58 23.42 -13.81
CA PHE A 152 0.30 22.76 -13.56
C PHE A 152 -0.47 23.53 -12.48
N GLY A 153 -1.17 24.60 -12.88
CA GLY A 153 -2.25 25.15 -12.08
C GLY A 153 -3.54 24.42 -12.41
N TRP A 154 -4.35 24.06 -11.41
CA TRP A 154 -5.72 23.55 -11.58
C TRP A 154 -6.69 24.61 -12.15
N SER A 155 -6.18 25.77 -12.62
CA SER A 155 -6.99 26.81 -13.22
C SER A 155 -7.20 26.53 -14.70
N TYR A 156 -8.46 26.57 -15.13
CA TYR A 156 -8.95 26.31 -16.49
C TYR A 156 -8.37 27.20 -17.61
N ASN A 157 -7.46 28.13 -17.30
CA ASN A 157 -6.74 28.90 -18.30
C ASN A 157 -5.44 28.17 -18.64
N LYS A 158 -5.49 27.32 -19.68
CA LYS A 158 -4.28 26.72 -20.25
C LYS A 158 -3.35 27.85 -20.70
N THR A 159 -2.11 27.84 -20.23
CA THR A 159 -1.07 28.69 -20.83
C THR A 159 -0.71 28.11 -22.20
N LYS A 160 -0.25 28.93 -23.16
CA LYS A 160 0.21 28.44 -24.47
C LYS A 160 1.30 27.34 -24.33
N ALA A 161 2.12 27.45 -23.28
CA ALA A 161 3.12 26.44 -22.91
C ALA A 161 2.50 25.07 -22.56
N ARG A 162 1.28 25.03 -22.01
CA ARG A 162 0.54 23.79 -21.79
C ARG A 162 -0.01 23.22 -23.09
N GLU A 163 -0.50 24.06 -24.00
CA GLU A 163 -0.93 23.61 -25.34
C GLU A 163 0.25 22.97 -26.10
N ILE A 164 1.41 23.61 -26.06
CA ILE A 164 2.65 23.09 -26.64
C ILE A 164 3.08 21.76 -25.99
N ALA A 165 2.92 21.62 -24.67
CA ALA A 165 3.18 20.35 -24.02
C ALA A 165 2.18 19.28 -24.49
N ASP A 166 0.86 19.55 -24.42
CA ASP A 166 -0.22 18.62 -24.79
C ASP A 166 -0.07 18.07 -26.23
N ASP A 167 0.47 18.85 -27.17
CA ASP A 167 0.61 18.48 -28.58
C ASP A 167 1.87 17.66 -28.91
N ILE A 168 2.84 17.56 -27.99
CA ILE A 168 4.04 16.75 -28.18
C ILE A 168 3.75 15.32 -27.72
N PRO A 169 4.07 14.28 -28.52
CA PRO A 169 3.98 12.89 -28.06
C PRO A 169 4.77 12.69 -26.77
N HIS A 170 4.09 12.33 -25.69
CA HIS A 170 4.69 12.13 -24.39
C HIS A 170 5.11 10.68 -24.22
N GLU A 171 6.33 10.49 -23.71
CA GLU A 171 6.82 9.18 -23.26
C GLU A 171 6.14 8.78 -21.95
N SER A 172 5.75 9.78 -21.15
CA SER A 172 4.90 9.60 -19.97
C SER A 172 4.26 10.93 -19.59
N THR A 173 2.95 10.89 -19.33
CA THR A 173 2.20 11.94 -18.62
C THR A 173 2.03 11.52 -17.16
N GLY A 174 2.66 12.24 -16.21
CA GLY A 174 2.45 11.95 -14.80
C GLY A 174 3.63 12.24 -13.89
N SER A 175 3.70 11.48 -12.80
CA SER A 175 4.77 11.60 -11.79
C SER A 175 6.08 11.02 -12.32
N LYS A 176 7.03 11.90 -12.62
CA LYS A 176 8.44 11.54 -12.80
C LYS A 176 9.06 11.27 -11.43
N TRP A 177 9.75 10.13 -11.30
CA TRP A 177 10.48 9.78 -10.08
C TRP A 177 11.98 9.98 -10.31
N THR A 178 12.48 11.13 -9.87
CA THR A 178 13.91 11.44 -9.93
C THR A 178 14.67 10.67 -8.87
N ILE A 179 15.78 10.01 -9.23
CA ILE A 179 16.65 9.29 -8.30
C ILE A 179 17.56 10.30 -7.62
N MET A 180 17.41 10.47 -6.31
CA MET A 180 18.15 11.45 -5.51
C MET A 180 19.54 10.94 -5.11
N ASP A 181 19.70 9.63 -4.97
CA ASP A 181 20.99 8.97 -4.70
C ASP A 181 21.18 7.77 -5.64
N VAL A 182 21.82 8.03 -6.78
CA VAL A 182 22.00 7.06 -7.86
C VAL A 182 22.90 5.91 -7.44
N ASN A 183 23.91 6.16 -6.61
CA ASN A 183 24.87 5.14 -6.19
C ASN A 183 24.19 4.17 -5.22
N LEU A 184 23.52 4.71 -4.20
CA LEU A 184 22.78 3.89 -3.25
C LEU A 184 21.65 3.10 -3.94
N PHE A 185 20.92 3.72 -4.87
CA PHE A 185 19.89 3.01 -5.62
C PHE A 185 20.48 1.84 -6.43
N LYS A 186 21.59 2.05 -7.14
CA LYS A 186 22.30 0.98 -7.87
C LYS A 186 22.75 -0.13 -6.92
N ASP A 187 23.28 0.22 -5.76
CA ASP A 187 23.70 -0.76 -4.75
C ASP A 187 22.52 -1.61 -4.27
N LEU A 188 21.34 -1.03 -4.09
CA LEU A 188 20.13 -1.76 -3.71
C LEU A 188 19.63 -2.67 -4.83
N VAL A 189 19.54 -2.18 -6.07
CA VAL A 189 19.10 -3.00 -7.23
C VAL A 189 20.01 -4.20 -7.45
N ASN A 190 21.32 -4.03 -7.21
CA ASN A 190 22.32 -5.09 -7.35
C ASN A 190 22.49 -5.96 -6.09
N SER A 191 21.80 -5.64 -4.99
CA SER A 191 21.88 -6.43 -3.76
C SER A 191 20.97 -7.66 -3.85
N ASN A 192 21.45 -8.81 -3.36
CA ASN A 192 20.72 -10.08 -3.31
C ASN A 192 20.34 -10.51 -1.87
N ASN A 193 20.62 -9.66 -0.90
CA ASN A 193 20.45 -9.95 0.53
C ASN A 193 19.58 -8.89 1.23
N LEU A 194 18.65 -8.29 0.50
CA LEU A 194 17.70 -7.31 1.04
C LEU A 194 16.49 -8.01 1.65
N ILE A 195 16.11 -7.62 2.86
CA ILE A 195 14.90 -8.14 3.53
C ILE A 195 14.01 -6.95 3.89
N LEU A 196 12.71 -7.14 3.77
CA LEU A 196 11.73 -6.15 4.22
C LEU A 196 11.57 -6.17 5.74
N ASP A 197 11.59 -4.99 6.33
CA ASP A 197 11.42 -4.80 7.77
C ASP A 197 10.06 -5.27 8.30
N VAL A 198 9.02 -5.23 7.46
CA VAL A 198 7.68 -5.77 7.78
C VAL A 198 7.71 -7.28 7.95
N GLU A 199 8.52 -8.03 7.20
CA GLU A 199 8.65 -9.48 7.34
C GLU A 199 9.37 -9.86 8.64
N LEU A 200 10.40 -9.09 9.01
CA LEU A 200 11.04 -9.25 10.33
C LEU A 200 10.06 -8.91 11.47
N SER A 201 9.23 -7.89 11.28
CA SER A 201 8.21 -7.50 12.27
C SER A 201 7.19 -8.61 12.50
N SER A 202 6.83 -9.38 11.46
CA SER A 202 5.94 -10.55 11.63
C SER A 202 6.58 -11.66 12.47
N LYS A 203 7.88 -11.95 12.30
CA LYS A 203 8.55 -12.96 13.15
C LYS A 203 8.63 -12.56 14.62
N CYS A 204 8.70 -11.26 14.93
CA CYS A 204 8.67 -10.79 16.32
C CYS A 204 7.35 -11.11 17.04
N ASN A 205 6.25 -11.24 16.30
CA ASN A 205 4.92 -11.40 16.84
C ASN A 205 4.43 -12.86 16.76
N GLU A 206 5.24 -13.79 16.27
CA GLU A 206 4.79 -15.18 16.05
C GLU A 206 4.48 -15.92 17.36
N ASP A 207 5.20 -15.60 18.44
CA ASP A 207 4.95 -16.14 19.78
C ASP A 207 4.00 -15.26 20.61
N SER A 208 3.54 -14.13 20.05
CA SER A 208 2.62 -13.25 20.76
C SER A 208 1.26 -13.92 20.94
N VAL A 209 0.50 -13.45 21.94
CA VAL A 209 -0.88 -13.91 22.18
C VAL A 209 -1.71 -13.75 20.91
N THR A 210 -2.46 -14.78 20.55
CA THR A 210 -3.45 -14.74 19.46
C THR A 210 -4.79 -14.29 20.03
N LEU A 211 -5.42 -13.30 19.42
CA LEU A 211 -6.75 -12.84 19.80
C LEU A 211 -7.80 -13.88 19.38
N THR A 212 -8.70 -14.22 20.28
CA THR A 212 -9.82 -15.15 20.10
C THR A 212 -11.13 -14.39 19.87
N GLU A 213 -12.20 -15.08 19.49
CA GLU A 213 -13.52 -14.45 19.33
C GLU A 213 -14.01 -13.75 20.61
N ASN A 214 -13.62 -14.24 21.79
CA ASN A 214 -13.92 -13.58 23.06
C ASN A 214 -13.14 -12.27 23.24
N ASP A 215 -11.91 -12.20 22.71
CA ASP A 215 -11.11 -10.99 22.73
C ASP A 215 -11.68 -9.92 21.80
N TYR A 216 -12.37 -10.32 20.72
CA TYR A 216 -13.02 -9.38 19.80
C TYR A 216 -14.00 -8.46 20.53
N GLU A 217 -14.93 -9.02 21.32
CA GLU A 217 -15.92 -8.24 22.07
C GLU A 217 -15.26 -7.35 23.12
N SER A 218 -14.23 -7.87 23.78
CA SER A 218 -13.46 -7.13 24.78
C SER A 218 -12.76 -5.92 24.16
N VAL A 219 -12.06 -6.10 23.05
CA VAL A 219 -11.37 -5.01 22.34
C VAL A 219 -12.37 -4.05 21.70
N LEU A 220 -13.48 -4.55 21.16
CA LEU A 220 -14.56 -3.72 20.62
C LEU A 220 -15.13 -2.77 21.68
N SER A 221 -15.37 -3.25 22.90
CA SER A 221 -15.87 -2.42 24.00
C SER A 221 -14.90 -1.29 24.37
N MET A 222 -13.57 -1.54 24.31
CA MET A 222 -12.55 -0.51 24.51
C MET A 222 -12.62 0.56 23.41
N ILE A 223 -12.82 0.16 22.16
CA ILE A 223 -12.92 1.07 21.02
C ILE A 223 -14.20 1.92 21.08
N GLN A 224 -15.33 1.34 21.49
CA GLN A 224 -16.61 2.04 21.60
C GLN A 224 -16.71 2.92 22.86
N SER A 225 -15.77 2.79 23.79
CA SER A 225 -15.67 3.63 24.97
C SER A 225 -15.51 5.11 24.61
N GLN A 226 -15.99 6.00 25.46
CA GLN A 226 -15.76 7.44 25.34
C GLN A 226 -14.37 7.86 25.85
N ASP A 227 -13.63 6.96 26.49
CA ASP A 227 -12.30 7.23 27.04
C ASP A 227 -11.20 7.03 25.97
N PRO A 228 -10.45 8.09 25.59
CA PRO A 228 -9.34 7.98 24.63
C PRO A 228 -8.21 7.03 25.07
N VAL A 229 -8.07 6.77 26.37
CA VAL A 229 -7.08 5.81 26.89
C VAL A 229 -7.44 4.39 26.46
N ASN A 230 -8.72 4.05 26.43
CA ASN A 230 -9.18 2.73 25.96
C ASN A 230 -8.90 2.52 24.47
N HIS A 231 -9.01 3.57 23.65
CA HIS A 231 -8.65 3.50 22.24
C HIS A 231 -7.16 3.21 22.05
N ALA A 232 -6.31 3.87 22.86
CA ALA A 232 -4.87 3.62 22.82
C ALA A 232 -4.54 2.19 23.26
N MET A 233 -5.21 1.68 24.31
CA MET A 233 -5.03 0.32 24.80
C MET A 233 -5.45 -0.72 23.75
N ALA A 234 -6.59 -0.54 23.09
CA ALA A 234 -7.04 -1.40 22.00
C ALA A 234 -5.99 -1.49 20.88
N LEU A 235 -5.42 -0.34 20.47
CA LEU A 235 -4.36 -0.31 19.46
C LEU A 235 -3.08 -1.00 19.91
N GLU A 236 -2.68 -0.87 21.18
CA GLU A 236 -1.51 -1.61 21.68
C GLU A 236 -1.75 -3.12 21.70
N LEU A 237 -2.95 -3.58 22.10
CA LEU A 237 -3.31 -5.00 22.03
C LEU A 237 -3.22 -5.53 20.60
N MET A 238 -3.86 -4.82 19.66
CA MET A 238 -3.83 -5.19 18.23
C MET A 238 -2.40 -5.15 17.65
N ALA A 239 -1.57 -4.18 18.02
CA ALA A 239 -0.24 -4.02 17.45
C ALA A 239 0.79 -5.03 17.98
N ASN A 240 0.59 -5.55 19.20
CA ASN A 240 1.53 -6.42 19.89
C ASN A 240 1.11 -7.91 19.93
N CYS A 241 -0.13 -8.24 19.55
CA CYS A 241 -0.58 -9.63 19.38
C CYS A 241 0.04 -10.33 18.15
N ASN A 242 -0.21 -11.63 18.00
CA ASN A 242 0.10 -12.35 16.77
C ASN A 242 -0.89 -11.91 15.68
N GLN A 243 -0.48 -10.92 14.89
CA GLN A 243 -1.32 -10.28 13.88
C GLN A 243 -1.77 -11.22 12.78
N GLU A 244 -0.99 -12.25 12.45
CA GLU A 244 -1.30 -13.17 11.36
C GLU A 244 -2.34 -14.21 11.75
N GLU A 245 -2.29 -14.71 12.99
CA GLU A 245 -3.31 -15.59 13.55
C GLU A 245 -4.56 -14.82 14.03
N SER A 246 -4.38 -13.53 14.34
CA SER A 246 -5.47 -12.62 14.76
C SER A 246 -6.03 -11.78 13.61
N PHE A 247 -5.71 -12.13 12.36
CA PHE A 247 -5.88 -11.22 11.22
C PHE A 247 -7.33 -10.80 10.98
N ASP A 248 -8.25 -11.75 11.02
CA ASP A 248 -9.68 -11.53 10.79
C ASP A 248 -10.31 -10.63 11.86
N ILE A 249 -9.96 -10.84 13.13
CA ILE A 249 -10.37 -9.97 14.25
C ILE A 249 -9.84 -8.56 14.09
N ILE A 250 -8.53 -8.42 13.85
CA ILE A 250 -7.90 -7.10 13.71
C ILE A 250 -8.52 -6.40 12.51
N ALA A 251 -8.69 -7.09 11.38
CA ALA A 251 -9.31 -6.53 10.18
C ALA A 251 -10.73 -6.03 10.47
N LEU A 252 -11.57 -6.81 11.16
CA LEU A 252 -12.93 -6.38 11.54
C LEU A 252 -12.91 -5.10 12.38
N LEU A 253 -12.09 -5.06 13.42
CA LEU A 253 -11.98 -3.90 14.32
C LEU A 253 -11.44 -2.68 13.57
N PHE A 254 -10.39 -2.88 12.79
CA PHE A 254 -9.70 -1.82 12.08
C PHE A 254 -10.55 -1.23 10.95
N TYR A 255 -11.28 -2.06 10.20
CA TYR A 255 -12.15 -1.63 9.10
C TYR A 255 -13.37 -0.86 9.60
N ASN A 256 -14.08 -1.41 10.59
CA ASN A 256 -15.33 -0.82 11.08
C ASN A 256 -15.08 0.45 11.92
N TYR A 257 -13.97 0.50 12.64
CA TYR A 257 -13.70 1.57 13.62
C TYR A 257 -12.46 2.40 13.32
N TYR A 258 -11.97 2.36 12.06
CA TYR A 258 -10.82 3.16 11.61
C TYR A 258 -10.90 4.62 12.05
N ASN A 259 -12.08 5.23 11.90
CA ASN A 259 -12.30 6.63 12.22
C ASN A 259 -12.19 6.96 13.70
N ILE A 260 -12.42 6.01 14.60
CA ILE A 260 -12.20 6.19 16.04
C ILE A 260 -10.72 5.98 16.35
N LEU A 261 -10.18 4.85 15.89
CA LEU A 261 -8.79 4.43 16.13
C LEU A 261 -7.76 5.48 15.67
N ARG A 262 -8.01 6.16 14.54
CA ARG A 262 -7.09 7.16 13.99
C ARG A 262 -6.86 8.39 14.89
N TYR A 263 -7.73 8.60 15.88
CA TYR A 263 -7.60 9.70 16.84
C TYR A 263 -6.97 9.28 18.17
N ALA A 264 -6.62 8.01 18.35
CA ALA A 264 -5.94 7.54 19.54
C ALA A 264 -4.57 8.22 19.73
N THR A 265 -4.19 8.46 20.98
CA THR A 265 -2.96 9.19 21.34
C THR A 265 -1.68 8.50 20.88
N ASN A 266 -1.70 7.17 20.74
CA ASN A 266 -0.60 6.35 20.27
C ASN A 266 -0.64 6.06 18.75
N TRP A 267 -1.52 6.70 17.96
CA TRP A 267 -1.66 6.46 16.52
C TRP A 267 -0.33 6.53 15.72
N ASN A 268 0.61 7.34 16.22
CA ASN A 268 1.90 7.59 15.59
C ASN A 268 3.07 6.80 16.21
N THR A 269 2.83 5.93 17.19
CA THR A 269 3.86 5.03 17.72
C THR A 269 4.30 4.04 16.64
N VAL A 270 5.52 3.53 16.78
CA VAL A 270 6.13 2.68 15.75
C VAL A 270 5.35 1.38 15.56
N ASN A 271 4.93 0.74 16.65
CA ASN A 271 4.11 -0.48 16.62
C ASN A 271 2.78 -0.26 15.89
N VAL A 272 2.08 0.83 16.20
CA VAL A 272 0.79 1.15 15.56
C VAL A 272 0.98 1.53 14.10
N LYS A 273 2.06 2.22 13.72
CA LYS A 273 2.40 2.46 12.31
C LYS A 273 2.64 1.15 11.54
N ALA A 274 3.31 0.19 12.14
CA ALA A 274 3.51 -1.13 11.53
C ALA A 274 2.16 -1.87 11.35
N LEU A 275 1.30 -1.88 12.38
CA LEU A 275 -0.06 -2.42 12.29
C LEU A 275 -0.87 -1.75 11.16
N ARG A 276 -0.91 -0.41 11.15
CA ARG A 276 -1.60 0.37 10.10
C ARG A 276 -1.13 -0.01 8.71
N LYS A 277 0.19 -0.18 8.54
CA LYS A 277 0.77 -0.57 7.25
C LYS A 277 0.29 -1.98 6.84
N ARG A 278 0.30 -2.96 7.75
CA ARG A 278 -0.17 -4.33 7.48
C ARG A 278 -1.65 -4.36 7.10
N PHE A 279 -2.47 -3.53 7.72
CA PHE A 279 -3.93 -3.47 7.51
C PHE A 279 -4.36 -2.31 6.60
N THR A 280 -3.47 -1.82 5.72
CA THR A 280 -3.79 -0.68 4.82
C THR A 280 -5.01 -0.97 3.93
N ASN A 281 -5.18 -2.21 3.46
CA ASN A 281 -6.36 -2.62 2.66
C ASN A 281 -7.69 -2.55 3.45
N PHE A 282 -7.60 -2.41 4.77
CA PHE A 282 -8.73 -2.29 5.69
C PHE A 282 -8.79 -0.87 6.30
N SER A 283 -7.88 0.01 5.92
CA SER A 283 -7.88 1.41 6.35
C SER A 283 -8.80 2.21 5.46
N ASN A 284 -9.68 3.03 6.05
CA ASN A 284 -10.58 3.92 5.32
C ASN A 284 -11.47 3.18 4.30
N PRO A 285 -12.48 2.41 4.76
CA PRO A 285 -13.54 1.92 3.89
C PRO A 285 -13.99 3.03 2.94
N SER A 286 -14.30 2.68 1.69
CA SER A 286 -14.74 3.67 0.69
C SER A 286 -15.85 4.57 1.27
N ASN A 287 -16.06 5.77 0.74
CA ASN A 287 -17.01 6.78 1.27
C ASN A 287 -18.49 6.30 1.41
N VAL A 288 -18.77 5.02 1.20
CA VAL A 288 -20.01 4.33 1.55
C VAL A 288 -19.97 3.86 3.00
N GLY A 289 -20.91 4.36 3.81
CA GLY A 289 -21.07 3.95 5.21
C GLY A 289 -21.79 2.60 5.38
N TRP A 290 -22.03 2.23 6.65
CA TRP A 290 -22.62 0.95 7.07
C TRP A 290 -24.02 0.65 6.51
N SER A 291 -24.71 1.64 5.94
CA SER A 291 -26.02 1.43 5.29
C SER A 291 -25.93 0.90 3.86
N ASN A 292 -24.72 0.64 3.34
CA ASN A 292 -24.52 0.19 1.97
C ASN A 292 -23.89 -1.20 1.92
N VAL A 293 -24.54 -2.15 1.24
CA VAL A 293 -24.05 -3.52 1.02
C VAL A 293 -22.61 -3.56 0.46
N ARG A 294 -22.23 -2.55 -0.35
CA ARG A 294 -20.88 -2.43 -0.89
C ARG A 294 -19.79 -2.40 0.20
N PHE A 295 -20.06 -1.77 1.34
CA PHE A 295 -19.14 -1.74 2.49
C PHE A 295 -18.78 -3.15 2.95
N TYR A 296 -19.78 -4.01 3.15
CA TYR A 296 -19.59 -5.38 3.58
C TYR A 296 -18.91 -6.24 2.52
N ASN A 297 -19.27 -6.04 1.25
CA ASN A 297 -18.61 -6.72 0.14
C ASN A 297 -17.12 -6.39 0.11
N GLU A 298 -16.74 -5.11 0.10
CA GLU A 298 -15.34 -4.68 0.01
C GLU A 298 -14.48 -5.32 1.11
N PHE A 299 -15.00 -5.41 2.34
CA PHE A 299 -14.33 -6.10 3.43
C PHE A 299 -14.10 -7.58 3.16
N LEU A 300 -15.14 -8.33 2.79
CA LEU A 300 -15.04 -9.77 2.55
C LEU A 300 -14.14 -10.08 1.35
N TYR A 301 -14.18 -9.25 0.30
CA TYR A 301 -13.26 -9.31 -0.83
C TYR A 301 -11.81 -9.11 -0.39
N ALA A 302 -11.55 -8.13 0.48
CA ALA A 302 -10.20 -7.86 0.99
C ALA A 302 -9.67 -9.05 1.81
N LEU A 303 -10.46 -9.62 2.71
CA LEU A 303 -10.08 -10.83 3.47
C LEU A 303 -9.81 -12.03 2.55
N ALA A 304 -10.66 -12.27 1.56
CA ALA A 304 -10.48 -13.37 0.62
C ALA A 304 -9.21 -13.22 -0.22
N LYS A 305 -8.84 -11.97 -0.58
CA LYS A 305 -7.59 -11.67 -1.30
C LYS A 305 -6.36 -11.95 -0.44
N GLU A 306 -6.43 -11.68 0.86
CA GLU A 306 -5.37 -11.98 1.82
C GLU A 306 -5.31 -13.48 2.21
N ASN A 307 -6.26 -14.30 1.73
CA ASN A 307 -6.44 -15.69 2.16
C ASN A 307 -6.68 -15.81 3.68
N LYS A 308 -7.43 -14.86 4.24
CA LYS A 308 -7.76 -14.72 5.67
C LYS A 308 -9.27 -14.61 5.93
N LEU A 309 -10.10 -14.99 4.96
CA LEU A 309 -11.55 -15.05 5.13
C LEU A 309 -11.92 -16.19 6.08
N THR A 310 -12.61 -15.88 7.18
CA THR A 310 -13.06 -16.85 8.17
C THR A 310 -14.57 -16.84 8.31
N GLU A 311 -15.13 -17.92 8.84
CA GLU A 311 -16.55 -18.01 9.16
C GLU A 311 -16.97 -16.95 10.19
N PHE A 312 -16.12 -16.71 11.20
CA PHE A 312 -16.32 -15.64 12.19
C PHE A 312 -16.48 -14.28 11.51
N ALA A 313 -15.53 -13.88 10.67
CA ALA A 313 -15.59 -12.58 10.00
C ALA A 313 -16.81 -12.45 9.07
N PHE A 314 -17.15 -13.52 8.35
CA PHE A 314 -18.34 -13.55 7.51
C PHE A 314 -19.63 -13.36 8.32
N LYS A 315 -19.79 -14.11 9.42
CA LYS A 315 -20.97 -14.03 10.29
C LYS A 315 -21.07 -12.65 10.95
N THR A 316 -19.97 -12.12 11.48
CA THR A 316 -19.93 -10.79 12.11
C THR A 316 -20.34 -9.68 11.14
N MET A 317 -19.82 -9.69 9.91
CA MET A 317 -20.20 -8.71 8.89
C MET A 317 -21.63 -8.89 8.41
N SER A 318 -22.10 -10.14 8.28
CA SER A 318 -23.48 -10.42 7.88
C SER A 318 -24.47 -9.92 8.92
N LYS A 319 -24.17 -10.11 10.21
CA LYS A 319 -24.96 -9.56 11.32
C LYS A 319 -25.02 -8.03 11.26
N GLN A 320 -23.87 -7.38 11.11
CA GLN A 320 -23.83 -5.92 10.99
C GLN A 320 -24.59 -5.41 9.76
N MET A 321 -24.52 -6.10 8.61
CA MET A 321 -25.28 -5.75 7.41
C MET A 321 -26.79 -5.85 7.64
N MET A 322 -27.23 -6.92 8.32
CA MET A 322 -28.63 -7.07 8.73
C MET A 322 -29.08 -5.89 9.59
N GLU A 323 -28.29 -5.57 10.62
CA GLU A 323 -28.61 -4.55 11.61
C GLU A 323 -28.61 -3.13 11.03
N GLU A 324 -27.66 -2.82 10.15
CA GLU A 324 -27.41 -1.45 9.69
C GLU A 324 -27.95 -1.14 8.29
N THR A 325 -28.09 -2.14 7.43
CA THR A 325 -28.59 -1.98 6.06
C THR A 325 -30.01 -2.51 5.93
N MET A 326 -30.24 -3.79 6.26
CA MET A 326 -31.55 -4.43 6.01
C MET A 326 -32.65 -3.84 6.89
N ASN A 327 -32.36 -3.53 8.15
CA ASN A 327 -33.29 -2.81 9.02
C ASN A 327 -33.72 -1.45 8.43
N LYS A 328 -32.79 -0.71 7.82
CA LYS A 328 -33.09 0.58 7.18
C LYS A 328 -33.91 0.44 5.89
N LEU A 329 -33.87 -0.74 5.26
CA LEU A 329 -34.70 -1.10 4.11
C LEU A 329 -36.09 -1.62 4.51
N GLY A 330 -36.39 -1.71 5.81
CA GLY A 330 -37.69 -2.14 6.33
C GLY A 330 -37.78 -3.62 6.71
N PHE A 331 -36.68 -4.37 6.65
CA PHE A 331 -36.61 -5.79 7.04
C PHE A 331 -36.26 -5.99 8.53
N GLY A 332 -36.60 -5.02 9.39
CA GLY A 332 -36.34 -5.13 10.83
C GLY A 332 -37.35 -6.01 11.58
N PRO A 333 -37.29 -6.06 12.92
CA PRO A 333 -38.13 -6.95 13.73
C PRO A 333 -39.65 -6.78 13.56
N GLY A 334 -40.12 -5.64 13.05
CA GLY A 334 -41.53 -5.39 12.74
C GLY A 334 -41.95 -5.71 11.29
N SER A 335 -41.04 -6.24 10.49
CA SER A 335 -41.28 -6.64 9.10
C SER A 335 -42.24 -7.83 9.02
N VAL A 336 -43.09 -7.87 8.00
CA VAL A 336 -43.88 -9.06 7.64
C VAL A 336 -43.06 -10.09 6.85
N PHE A 337 -41.91 -9.68 6.33
CA PHE A 337 -40.93 -10.56 5.69
C PHE A 337 -39.97 -11.08 6.74
N ASP A 338 -39.81 -12.40 6.77
CA ASP A 338 -38.79 -13.09 7.56
C ASP A 338 -37.48 -13.13 6.78
N PHE A 339 -36.41 -12.64 7.40
CA PHE A 339 -35.07 -12.63 6.83
C PHE A 339 -34.07 -12.82 7.96
N ASN A 340 -33.39 -13.97 7.96
CA ASN A 340 -32.47 -14.37 9.01
C ASN A 340 -31.02 -14.35 8.52
N ILE A 341 -30.08 -14.22 9.45
CA ILE A 341 -28.65 -14.27 9.13
C ILE A 341 -28.25 -15.58 8.42
N ALA A 342 -28.97 -16.67 8.71
CA ALA A 342 -28.77 -17.98 8.08
C ALA A 342 -29.13 -17.99 6.58
N ASP A 343 -29.93 -17.03 6.11
CA ASP A 343 -30.31 -16.90 4.71
C ASP A 343 -29.21 -16.21 3.87
N ILE A 344 -28.26 -15.54 4.53
CA ILE A 344 -27.12 -14.89 3.88
C ILE A 344 -26.05 -15.95 3.60
N LYS A 345 -25.71 -16.11 2.33
CA LYS A 345 -24.70 -17.09 1.88
C LYS A 345 -23.59 -16.40 1.11
N LEU A 346 -22.36 -16.85 1.35
CA LEU A 346 -21.24 -16.55 0.46
C LEU A 346 -21.48 -17.23 -0.89
N LYS A 347 -21.06 -16.56 -1.96
CA LYS A 347 -20.98 -17.22 -3.26
C LYS A 347 -19.96 -18.37 -3.21
N PRO A 348 -20.14 -19.44 -4.01
CA PRO A 348 -19.28 -20.62 -3.96
C PRO A 348 -17.78 -20.30 -4.06
N GLU A 349 -17.40 -19.33 -4.89
CA GLU A 349 -16.00 -18.92 -5.08
C GLU A 349 -15.36 -18.23 -3.84
N PHE A 350 -16.17 -17.69 -2.93
CA PHE A 350 -15.71 -17.15 -1.64
C PHE A 350 -15.79 -18.21 -0.54
N LEU A 351 -16.83 -19.02 -0.56
CA LEU A 351 -16.99 -20.14 0.37
C LEU A 351 -15.79 -21.09 0.29
N ALA A 352 -15.31 -21.39 -0.92
CA ALA A 352 -14.12 -22.21 -1.14
C ALA A 352 -12.82 -21.61 -0.58
N LYS A 353 -12.79 -20.31 -0.28
CA LYS A 353 -11.63 -19.60 0.32
C LYS A 353 -11.77 -19.42 1.83
N MET A 354 -12.91 -19.80 2.40
CA MET A 354 -13.19 -19.62 3.81
C MET A 354 -12.39 -20.64 4.63
N LYS A 355 -11.71 -20.15 5.66
CA LYS A 355 -10.94 -20.96 6.61
C LYS A 355 -11.70 -21.05 7.92
N ARG A 356 -11.57 -22.19 8.60
CA ARG A 356 -11.91 -22.27 10.03
C ARG A 356 -10.78 -21.65 10.85
N ARG A 357 -11.11 -20.92 11.91
CA ARG A 357 -10.11 -20.54 12.91
C ARG A 357 -9.66 -21.81 13.64
N TYR A 358 -8.36 -21.94 13.84
CA TYR A 358 -7.84 -22.94 14.76
C TYR A 358 -8.01 -22.38 16.17
N ASP A 359 -9.10 -22.74 16.84
CA ASP A 359 -9.25 -22.45 18.25
C ASP A 359 -8.34 -23.38 19.05
N ALA A 360 -7.25 -22.84 19.58
CA ALA A 360 -6.27 -23.53 20.42
C ALA A 360 -6.84 -24.14 21.72
N GLN A 361 -8.16 -24.05 21.94
CA GLN A 361 -8.88 -24.72 23.03
C GLN A 361 -9.58 -26.03 22.64
N SER A 362 -9.50 -26.49 21.40
CA SER A 362 -10.08 -27.78 21.00
C SER A 362 -9.02 -28.90 20.93
N PHE A 363 -8.56 -29.37 22.09
CA PHE A 363 -8.00 -30.72 22.19
C PHE A 363 -9.13 -31.73 22.39
N GLY A 364 -9.28 -32.64 21.43
CA GLY A 364 -10.13 -33.83 21.56
C GLY A 364 -10.97 -34.08 20.32
N ASN A 365 -10.62 -35.14 19.58
CA ASN A 365 -11.36 -35.76 18.48
C ASN A 365 -12.88 -35.55 18.55
N GLU A 366 -13.48 -35.03 17.47
CA GLU A 366 -14.63 -35.64 16.77
C GLU A 366 -15.14 -34.74 15.62
N VAL A 367 -15.66 -35.43 14.60
CA VAL A 367 -16.51 -34.93 13.50
C VAL A 367 -15.81 -34.39 12.25
N LEU A 368 -15.30 -35.36 11.47
CA LEU A 368 -15.17 -35.31 10.00
C LEU A 368 -16.49 -35.67 9.28
N GLU A 369 -17.62 -35.74 9.98
CA GLU A 369 -18.91 -36.15 9.43
C GLU A 369 -19.94 -35.03 9.62
N LEU A 370 -20.03 -34.06 8.71
CA LEU A 370 -21.24 -33.22 8.59
C LEU A 370 -21.33 -32.47 7.24
N PHE A 371 -20.50 -32.78 6.25
CA PHE A 371 -20.57 -32.17 4.91
C PHE A 371 -20.60 -33.16 3.74
N ASP A 372 -20.72 -34.47 4.00
CA ASP A 372 -21.01 -35.48 2.99
C ASP A 372 -22.25 -36.25 3.43
N THR A 373 -23.43 -35.76 3.06
CA THR A 373 -24.66 -36.56 2.84
C THR A 373 -25.81 -35.60 2.55
N GLU A 374 -26.08 -35.37 1.25
CA GLU A 374 -27.43 -35.34 0.68
C GLU A 374 -27.35 -34.90 -0.79
N GLU A 375 -26.97 -35.81 -1.69
CA GLU A 375 -27.45 -35.74 -3.07
C GLU A 375 -27.30 -37.08 -3.82
N GLN A 376 -27.91 -38.16 -3.33
CA GLN A 376 -28.25 -39.32 -4.17
C GLN A 376 -29.49 -40.05 -3.65
N THR A 377 -30.69 -39.55 -3.97
CA THR A 377 -31.85 -40.40 -4.26
C THR A 377 -32.99 -39.57 -4.82
N THR A 378 -33.23 -39.64 -6.12
CA THR A 378 -34.49 -40.02 -6.79
C THR A 378 -34.51 -39.54 -8.24
N LEU A 379 -34.23 -40.46 -9.16
CA LEU A 379 -34.68 -40.40 -10.56
C LEU A 379 -35.64 -41.58 -10.73
N PHE A 380 -36.89 -41.26 -11.08
CA PHE A 380 -37.80 -42.19 -11.76
C PHE A 380 -37.49 -42.21 -13.25
#